data_AF-A0A2N0RRE2-F1
#
_entry.id   AF-A0A2N0RRE2-F1
#
_cell.length_a   1.000
_cell.length_b   1.000
_cell.length_c   1.000
_cell.angle_alpha   90.00
_cell.angle_beta   90.00
_cell.angle_gamma   90.00
#
_symmetry.space_group_name_H-M   'P 1'
#
loop_
_entity.id
_entity.type
_entity.pdbx_description
1 polymer ?
#
loop_
_entity_poly.entity_id
_entity_poly.type
_entity_poly.pdbx_seq_one_letter_code
_entity_poly.pdbx_strand_id
1 'polypeptide(L)'
;MSVKLIGLNVMIMGLTTKTVRNIDNQSIIDFYIEENLGDWEPREFWVEVRHNVNLRYLTNKTNSINQSMRSTTALIMGTLTYQMPVLTFFLECSDFNVYTPV
;
A
#
# COMPACT_ATOMS: atom_id res chain seq x y z
N MET A 1 -3.56 6.87 26.04
CA MET A 1 -4.25 6.00 25.08
C MET A 1 -3.19 5.10 24.46
N SER A 2 -3.12 3.82 24.83
CA SER A 2 -2.13 2.91 24.23
C SER A 2 -2.59 2.52 22.84
N VAL A 3 -1.84 2.94 21.83
CA VAL A 3 -1.98 2.45 20.47
C VAL A 3 -1.43 1.03 20.45
N LYS A 4 -2.27 0.04 20.11
CA LYS A 4 -1.84 -1.35 19.95
C LYS A 4 -1.57 -1.59 18.46
N LEU A 5 -0.29 -1.57 18.08
CA LEU A 5 0.14 -1.95 16.74
C LEU A 5 0.25 -3.48 16.69
N ILE A 6 -0.57 -4.11 15.86
CA ILE A 6 -0.40 -5.50 15.48
C ILE A 6 0.14 -5.48 14.06
N GLY A 7 1.34 -6.02 13.86
CA GLY A 7 1.95 -6.18 12.54
C GLY A 7 1.63 -7.55 11.98
N LEU A 8 0.98 -7.59 10.82
CA LEU A 8 0.71 -8.83 10.08
C LEU A 8 1.52 -8.79 8.77
N ASN A 9 2.29 -9.84 8.50
CA ASN A 9 2.92 -9.98 7.20
C ASN A 9 1.87 -10.44 6.19
N VAL A 10 1.64 -9.64 5.16
CA VAL A 10 0.58 -9.86 4.19
C VAL A 10 1.13 -9.77 2.76
N MET A 11 0.41 -10.44 1.87
CA MET A 11 0.46 -10.21 0.44
C MET A 11 -0.97 -9.83 0.04
N ILE A 12 -1.16 -8.62 -0.48
CA ILE A 12 -2.48 -8.10 -0.85
C ILE A 12 -2.49 -7.59 -2.28
N MET A 13 -3.60 -7.82 -2.98
CA MET A 13 -3.84 -7.22 -4.28
C MET A 13 -4.61 -5.90 -4.13
N GLY A 14 -4.07 -4.83 -4.70
CA GLY A 14 -4.66 -3.51 -4.65
C GLY A 14 -4.79 -2.85 -6.02
N LEU A 15 -5.78 -1.96 -6.13
CA LEU A 15 -6.00 -1.11 -7.29
C LEU A 15 -5.60 0.32 -6.96
N THR A 16 -4.99 1.02 -7.92
CA THR A 16 -4.72 2.45 -7.76
C THR A 16 -4.87 3.21 -9.07
N THR A 17 -5.41 4.42 -8.96
CA THR A 17 -5.45 5.45 -9.99
C THR A 17 -4.74 6.73 -9.53
N LYS A 18 -4.12 6.68 -8.33
CA LYS A 18 -3.58 7.85 -7.62
C LYS A 18 -2.10 8.06 -7.88
N THR A 19 -1.67 9.31 -7.75
CA THR A 19 -0.27 9.72 -7.92
C THR A 19 0.56 9.38 -6.67
N VAL A 20 1.77 8.85 -6.87
CA VAL A 20 2.78 8.68 -5.81
C VAL A 20 3.16 10.05 -5.24
N ARG A 21 3.10 10.17 -3.91
CA ARG A 21 3.44 11.37 -3.14
C ARG A 21 4.78 11.14 -2.43
N ASN A 22 5.73 12.05 -2.60
CA ASN A 22 7.01 12.00 -1.88
C ASN A 22 7.00 13.05 -0.74
N ILE A 23 7.01 12.60 0.51
CA ILE A 23 6.95 13.43 1.73
C ILE A 23 7.96 12.89 2.74
N ASP A 24 8.78 13.74 3.35
CA ASP A 24 9.71 13.40 4.45
C ASP A 24 10.55 12.12 4.21
N ASN A 25 11.15 12.01 3.01
CA ASN A 25 11.97 10.88 2.60
C ASN A 25 11.20 9.54 2.50
N GLN A 26 9.87 9.60 2.43
CA GLN A 26 8.97 8.49 2.15
C GLN A 26 8.24 8.72 0.82
N SER A 27 8.14 7.65 0.04
CA SER A 27 7.22 7.54 -1.09
C SER A 27 5.95 6.88 -0.59
N ILE A 28 4.82 7.53 -0.87
CA ILE A 28 3.50 7.22 -0.34
C ILE A 28 2.54 7.04 -1.52
N ILE A 29 1.79 5.94 -1.52
CA ILE A 29 0.76 5.66 -2.51
C ILE A 29 -0.43 4.97 -1.84
N ASP A 30 -1.64 5.36 -2.24
CA ASP A 30 -2.85 4.73 -1.71
C ASP A 30 -3.35 3.67 -2.68
N PHE A 31 -3.67 2.50 -2.14
CA PHE A 31 -4.34 1.42 -2.85
C PHE A 31 -5.72 1.17 -2.29
N TYR A 32 -6.66 0.91 -3.19
CA TYR A 32 -7.95 0.35 -2.85
C TYR A 32 -7.84 -1.16 -2.83
N ILE A 33 -8.23 -1.78 -1.72
CA ILE A 33 -8.17 -3.22 -1.52
C ILE A 33 -9.59 -3.78 -1.57
N GLU A 34 -9.81 -4.74 -2.46
CA GLU A 34 -11.07 -5.49 -2.63
C GLU A 34 -10.91 -6.94 -2.11
N GLU A 35 -9.99 -7.14 -1.16
CA GLU A 35 -9.70 -8.44 -0.56
C GLU A 35 -10.23 -8.54 0.86
N ASN A 36 -10.75 -9.72 1.20
CA ASN A 36 -11.14 -10.04 2.55
C ASN A 36 -9.91 -10.52 3.34
N LEU A 37 -9.43 -9.69 4.29
CA LEU A 37 -8.27 -10.04 5.14
C LEU A 37 -8.63 -10.92 6.35
N GLY A 38 -9.92 -11.22 6.53
CA GLY A 38 -10.43 -12.08 7.60
C GLY A 38 -11.86 -11.70 7.98
N ASP A 39 -12.49 -12.49 8.85
CA ASP A 39 -13.93 -12.31 9.16
C ASP A 39 -14.26 -10.99 9.88
N TRP A 40 -13.25 -10.30 10.42
CA TRP A 40 -13.40 -9.10 11.25
C TRP A 40 -12.88 -7.83 10.58
N GLU A 41 -12.21 -7.96 9.43
CA GLU A 41 -11.62 -6.86 8.68
C GLU A 41 -12.62 -6.28 7.65
N PRO A 42 -12.48 -5.00 7.29
CA PRO A 42 -13.27 -4.42 6.21
C PRO A 42 -12.96 -5.16 4.90
N ARG A 43 -14.01 -5.47 4.13
CA ARG A 43 -13.89 -6.10 2.80
C ARG A 43 -13.35 -5.16 1.73
N GLU A 44 -13.51 -3.86 1.96
CA GLU A 44 -13.20 -2.79 1.03
C GLU A 44 -12.63 -1.62 1.84
N PHE A 45 -11.36 -1.29 1.61
CA PHE A 45 -10.68 -0.23 2.34
C PHE A 45 -9.50 0.32 1.56
N TRP A 46 -9.07 1.52 1.96
CA TRP A 46 -7.85 2.14 1.44
C TRP A 46 -6.67 1.80 2.35
N VAL A 47 -5.56 1.41 1.74
CA VAL A 47 -4.27 1.22 2.42
C VAL A 47 -3.30 2.28 1.92
N GLU A 48 -2.68 2.98 2.86
CA GLU A 48 -1.55 3.83 2.55
C GLU A 48 -0.26 2.99 2.63
N VAL A 49 0.37 2.82 1.47
CA VAL A 49 1.61 2.08 1.33
C VAL A 49 2.77 3.06 1.37
N ARG A 50 3.74 2.79 2.26
CA ARG A 50 4.89 3.67 2.47
C ARG A 50 6.20 2.90 2.28
N HIS A 51 7.16 3.53 1.63
CA HIS A 51 8.54 3.04 1.61
C HIS A 51 9.55 4.19 1.59
N ASN A 52 10.78 3.93 2.02
CA ASN A 52 11.86 4.91 1.97
C ASN A 52 12.26 5.19 0.51
N VAL A 53 12.42 6.46 0.14
CA VAL A 53 12.81 6.88 -1.24
C VAL A 53 14.23 6.44 -1.62
N ASN A 54 15.09 6.14 -0.65
CA ASN A 54 16.44 5.63 -0.89
C ASN A 54 16.44 4.18 -1.41
N LEU A 55 15.32 3.46 -1.26
CA LEU A 55 15.13 2.14 -1.85
C LEU A 55 14.84 2.31 -3.34
N ARG A 56 15.92 2.43 -4.14
CA ARG A 56 15.86 2.69 -5.59
C ARG A 56 14.93 1.73 -6.32
N TYR A 57 14.97 0.45 -5.95
CA TYR A 57 14.12 -0.58 -6.52
C TYR A 57 12.63 -0.26 -6.36
N LEU A 58 12.17 -0.03 -5.13
CA LEU A 58 10.76 0.30 -4.86
C LEU A 58 10.37 1.63 -5.49
N THR A 59 11.26 2.63 -5.43
CA THR A 59 11.04 3.95 -6.03
C THR A 59 10.84 3.88 -7.54
N ASN A 60 11.62 3.06 -8.24
CA ASN A 60 11.45 2.87 -9.68
C ASN A 60 10.09 2.24 -10.00
N LYS A 61 9.68 1.24 -9.22
CA LYS A 61 8.40 0.57 -9.41
C LYS A 61 7.21 1.50 -9.10
N THR A 62 7.24 2.25 -8.01
CA THR A 62 6.16 3.20 -7.69
C THR A 62 6.10 4.34 -8.70
N ASN A 63 7.23 4.90 -9.13
CA ASN A 63 7.26 5.94 -10.17
C ASN A 63 6.70 5.47 -11.52
N SER A 64 6.78 4.16 -11.84
CA SER A 64 6.19 3.62 -13.07
C SER A 64 4.66 3.72 -13.09
N ILE A 65 4.01 3.71 -11.92
CA ILE A 65 2.55 3.86 -11.79
C ILE A 65 2.13 5.26 -12.24
N ASN A 66 2.90 6.29 -11.88
CA ASN A 66 2.64 7.68 -12.27
C ASN A 66 2.68 7.91 -13.79
N GLN A 67 3.29 7.01 -14.55
CA GLN A 67 3.40 7.12 -16.00
C GLN A 67 2.16 6.57 -16.72
N SER A 68 1.28 5.86 -16.00
CA SER A 68 0.05 5.28 -16.52
C SER A 68 -1.14 6.22 -16.28
N MET A 69 -1.84 6.63 -17.34
CA MET A 69 -3.18 7.26 -17.23
C MET A 69 -4.30 6.22 -16.96
N ARG A 70 -3.95 4.95 -16.77
CA ARG A 70 -4.88 3.83 -16.55
C ARG A 70 -4.78 3.33 -15.12
N SER A 71 -5.90 2.78 -14.62
CA SER A 71 -5.91 2.03 -13.36
C SER A 71 -4.86 0.93 -13.39
N THR A 72 -4.11 0.81 -12.31
CA THR A 72 -3.02 -0.15 -12.16
C THR A 72 -3.36 -1.12 -11.05
N THR A 73 -3.27 -2.42 -11.34
CA THR A 73 -3.38 -3.48 -10.34
C THR A 73 -1.99 -3.80 -9.83
N ALA A 74 -1.84 -4.00 -8.53
CA ALA A 74 -0.56 -4.37 -7.96
C ALA A 74 -0.68 -5.40 -6.85
N LEU A 75 0.32 -6.27 -6.80
CA LEU A 75 0.56 -7.18 -5.69
C LEU A 75 1.54 -6.52 -4.72
N ILE A 76 1.09 -6.26 -3.50
CA ILE A 76 1.83 -5.55 -2.47
C ILE A 76 2.20 -6.55 -1.39
N MET A 77 3.49 -6.63 -1.04
CA MET A 77 3.99 -7.45 0.06
C MET A 77 4.59 -6.54 1.13
N GLY A 78 4.21 -6.79 2.38
CA GLY A 78 4.76 -6.03 3.49
C GLY A 78 4.11 -6.34 4.83
N THR A 79 4.39 -5.50 5.80
CA THR A 79 3.80 -5.58 7.14
C THR A 79 2.65 -4.59 7.24
N LEU A 80 1.42 -5.10 7.34
CA LEU A 80 0.22 -4.31 7.59
C LEU A 80 0.12 -4.03 9.09
N THR A 81 0.06 -2.75 9.43
CA THR A 81 -0.11 -2.28 10.80
C THR A 81 -1.42 -1.55 10.94
N TYR A 82 -2.12 -1.86 12.03
CA TYR A 82 -3.41 -1.27 12.36
C TYR A 82 -3.30 -0.36 13.59
N GLN A 83 -3.87 0.85 13.54
CA GLN A 83 -3.69 1.87 14.58
C GLN A 83 -4.99 2.30 15.29
N MET A 84 -5.45 1.58 16.32
CA MET A 84 -6.62 2.01 17.12
C MET A 84 -6.44 3.39 17.81
N PRO A 85 -7.53 4.17 18.02
CA PRO A 85 -8.95 3.89 17.77
C PRO A 85 -9.45 4.27 16.37
N VAL A 86 -8.62 4.92 15.56
CA VAL A 86 -8.97 5.31 14.18
C VAL A 86 -8.62 4.15 13.29
N LEU A 87 -9.58 3.57 12.57
CA LEU A 87 -9.31 2.38 11.76
C LEU A 87 -8.48 2.76 10.52
N THR A 88 -7.17 2.96 10.71
CA THR A 88 -6.20 3.29 9.66
C THR A 88 -5.20 2.16 9.52
N PHE A 89 -5.00 1.75 8.27
CA PHE A 89 -4.07 0.69 7.88
C PHE A 89 -2.87 1.31 7.18
N PHE A 90 -1.69 1.05 7.72
CA PHE A 90 -0.42 1.40 7.10
C PHE A 90 0.30 0.14 6.70
N LEU A 91 0.76 0.07 5.44
CA LEU A 91 1.57 -1.03 4.97
C LEU A 91 3.00 -0.53 4.74
N GLU A 92 3.92 -1.06 5.54
CA GLU A 92 5.35 -0.92 5.28
C GLU A 92 5.74 -1.90 4.16
N CYS A 93 6.04 -1.34 2.99
CA CYS A 93 6.23 -2.12 1.77
C CYS A 93 7.63 -2.72 1.71
N SER A 94 7.72 -4.04 1.57
CA SER A 94 8.97 -4.74 1.29
C SER A 94 9.16 -5.04 -0.20
N ASP A 95 8.07 -5.35 -0.92
CA ASP A 95 8.08 -5.56 -2.36
C ASP A 95 6.71 -5.21 -2.96
N PHE A 96 6.72 -4.89 -4.26
CA PHE A 96 5.58 -4.40 -4.99
C PHE A 96 5.66 -4.89 -6.44
N ASN A 97 4.68 -5.61 -6.98
CA ASN A 97 4.67 -5.99 -8.40
C ASN A 97 3.51 -5.31 -9.12
N VAL A 98 3.83 -4.62 -10.21
CA VAL A 98 2.90 -3.80 -10.98
C VAL A 98 2.37 -4.60 -12.15
N TYR A 99 1.05 -4.67 -12.29
CA TYR A 99 0.39 -5.27 -13.45
C TYR A 99 -0.41 -4.18 -14.16
N THR A 100 0.08 -3.76 -15.32
CA THR A 100 -0.65 -2.86 -16.21
C THR A 100 -1.62 -3.69 -17.06
N PRO A 101 -2.92 -3.36 -17.10
CA PRO A 101 -3.83 -4.01 -18.02
C PRO A 101 -3.39 -3.71 -19.46
N VAL A 102 -3.14 -4.77 -20.23
CA VAL A 102 -2.78 -4.75 -21.67
C VAL A 102 -3.96 -4.21 -22.48
#